data_AF-A0A1B1ZKB7-F1
#
_entry.id   AF-A0A1B1ZKB7-F1
#
_cell.length_a   1.000
_cell.length_b   1.000
_cell.length_c   1.000
_cell.angle_alpha   90.00
_cell.angle_beta   90.00
_cell.angle_gamma   90.00
#
_symmetry.space_group_name_H-M   'P 1'
#
loop_
_entity.id
_entity.type
_entity.pdbx_description
1 polymer ?
#
loop_
_entity_poly.entity_id
_entity_poly.type
_entity_poly.pdbx_seq_one_letter_code
_entity_poly.pdbx_strand_id
1 'polypeptide(L)'
;MRRRLVVAVAPLLALLLLGVLVPTAVTLAQRHTATVVSDRLGDAGRFSVLALTTLTGGTAPEPDLARMRAELDEYADLYDTGVWFLDREQRVLHATAPGPPPEAARPHLAGVLAGRIPGAESTIWPWRTADELIVAPVGRDSQVVAALVLAVPTASVRAEILRDWALLGGLFAVVGMLVIGLVGPMTRWVLRPVADLERSAAAVRSGDLGARAAPGSGPPELRNLTAGFNAMLAAVRRTVERQHRFAADAAHQLRNPIASARLSVENLEPHLAADAEARETYRDTIDDLDRMSTVVNGMLAATALQEGPAAHGTVGAVGPALDRRLPVWRAAAEAAGLTLTGDLTGTGTRVREPVGGLAPAVDELVANACRLSAGRTIRVRGRAGGIPDRGRRRRPRPASRRAAPGDRAVLALPTRPERAGHRARAGDRRPGAGRRRWCAGAARDAGRRSHRGRPSRCGPGAGLSRTGRPGGRQGLRSRNQRRAPGCSTTGVVAAPVRGLI
;
A
#
# COMPACT_ATOMS: atom_id res chain seq x y z
N MET A 1 -6.59 13.10 1.82
CA MET A 1 -5.52 12.65 2.75
C MET A 1 -4.11 13.00 2.26
N ARG A 2 -3.59 12.46 1.14
CA ARG A 2 -2.20 12.71 0.65
C ARG A 2 -1.69 14.16 0.79
N ARG A 3 -2.47 15.17 0.34
CA ARG A 3 -2.09 16.60 0.46
C ARG A 3 -1.88 17.06 1.91
N ARG A 4 -2.70 16.62 2.86
CA ARG A 4 -2.53 16.93 4.30
C ARG A 4 -1.26 16.29 4.87
N LEU A 5 -0.97 15.05 4.47
CA LEU A 5 0.21 14.32 4.97
C LEU A 5 1.51 14.90 4.40
N VAL A 6 1.53 15.33 3.13
CA VAL A 6 2.65 16.10 2.56
C VAL A 6 2.83 17.45 3.25
N VAL A 7 1.73 18.19 3.52
CA VAL A 7 1.79 19.47 4.25
C VAL A 7 2.32 19.31 5.68
N ALA A 8 2.09 18.17 6.34
CA ALA A 8 2.65 17.89 7.66
C ALA A 8 4.13 17.42 7.62
N VAL A 9 4.49 16.56 6.66
CA VAL A 9 5.84 15.97 6.59
C VAL A 9 6.87 16.92 5.96
N ALA A 10 6.49 17.71 4.95
CA ALA A 10 7.41 18.61 4.25
C ALA A 10 8.12 19.64 5.15
N PRO A 11 7.46 20.37 6.06
CA PRO A 11 8.17 21.33 6.93
C PRO A 11 9.09 20.64 7.94
N LEU A 12 8.70 19.48 8.47
CA LEU A 12 9.52 18.71 9.41
C LEU A 12 10.76 18.12 8.71
N LEU A 13 10.60 17.63 7.48
CA LEU A 13 11.70 17.22 6.62
C LEU A 13 12.61 18.40 6.27
N ALA A 14 12.05 19.57 5.93
CA ALA A 14 12.84 20.77 5.63
C ALA A 14 13.66 21.21 6.86
N LEU A 15 13.08 21.20 8.05
CA LEU A 15 13.79 21.50 9.31
C LEU A 15 14.94 20.52 9.56
N LEU A 16 14.68 19.21 9.40
CA LEU A 16 15.70 18.16 9.54
C LEU A 16 16.85 18.33 8.55
N LEU A 17 16.51 18.58 7.27
CA LEU A 17 17.50 18.80 6.21
C LEU A 17 18.31 20.07 6.45
N LEU A 18 17.68 21.19 6.82
CA LEU A 18 18.37 22.44 7.18
C LEU A 18 19.30 22.26 8.38
N GLY A 19 18.88 21.51 9.40
CA GLY A 19 19.68 21.20 10.59
C GLY A 19 21.00 20.46 10.30
N VAL A 20 21.11 19.79 9.15
CA VAL A 20 22.37 19.17 8.69
C VAL A 20 23.05 20.04 7.61
N LEU A 21 22.28 20.60 6.68
CA LEU A 21 22.77 21.39 5.55
C LEU A 21 23.51 22.66 6.00
N VAL A 22 22.96 23.40 6.98
CA VAL A 22 23.58 24.67 7.41
C VAL A 22 24.90 24.42 8.14
N PRO A 23 25.01 23.55 9.17
CA PRO A 23 26.30 23.29 9.81
C PRO A 23 27.35 22.70 8.85
N THR A 24 26.96 21.85 7.90
CA THR A 24 27.90 21.29 6.91
C THR A 24 28.39 22.34 5.91
N ALA A 25 27.51 23.25 5.44
CA ALA A 25 27.89 24.39 4.60
C ALA A 25 28.87 25.34 5.32
N VAL A 26 28.61 25.67 6.60
CA VAL A 26 29.51 26.47 7.46
C VAL A 26 30.86 25.77 7.64
N THR A 27 30.85 24.48 8.01
CA THR A 27 32.08 23.67 8.19
C THR A 27 32.93 23.67 6.92
N LEU A 28 32.30 23.65 5.75
CA LEU A 28 33.02 23.63 4.48
C LEU A 28 33.66 24.98 4.14
N ALA A 29 32.96 26.09 4.37
CA ALA A 29 33.54 27.43 4.21
C ALA A 29 34.71 27.66 5.16
N GLN A 30 34.60 27.17 6.41
CA GLN A 30 35.69 27.20 7.39
C GLN A 30 36.91 26.38 6.96
N ARG A 31 36.71 25.20 6.36
CA ARG A 31 37.82 24.37 5.85
C ARG A 31 38.57 25.06 4.71
N HIS A 32 37.84 25.54 3.69
CA HIS A 32 38.42 26.30 2.57
C HIS A 32 39.19 27.53 3.06
N THR A 33 38.61 28.27 4.02
CA THR A 33 39.30 29.41 4.66
C THR A 33 40.58 28.98 5.38
N ALA A 34 40.52 27.93 6.21
CA ALA A 34 41.64 27.48 7.03
C ALA A 34 42.84 27.03 6.17
N THR A 35 42.58 26.36 5.04
CA THR A 35 43.64 26.01 4.07
C THR A 35 44.29 27.27 3.49
N VAL A 36 43.50 28.17 2.92
CA VAL A 36 44.02 29.39 2.26
C VAL A 36 44.78 30.28 3.26
N VAL A 37 44.26 30.49 4.46
CA VAL A 37 44.94 31.29 5.49
C VAL A 37 46.21 30.61 5.97
N SER A 38 46.22 29.27 6.13
CA SER A 38 47.43 28.53 6.51
C SER A 38 48.53 28.62 5.45
N ASP A 39 48.19 28.44 4.17
CA ASP A 39 49.15 28.53 3.07
C ASP A 39 49.75 29.94 2.99
N ARG A 40 48.92 30.97 3.08
CA ARG A 40 49.34 32.38 3.00
C ARG A 40 50.09 32.87 4.24
N LEU A 41 49.82 32.31 5.42
CA LEU A 41 50.67 32.52 6.61
C LEU A 41 52.04 31.85 6.44
N GLY A 42 52.11 30.72 5.73
CA GLY A 42 53.36 30.08 5.33
C GLY A 42 54.18 30.96 4.38
N ASP A 43 53.55 31.48 3.33
CA ASP A 43 54.15 32.44 2.39
C ASP A 43 54.66 33.68 3.13
N ALA A 44 53.80 34.31 3.95
CA ALA A 44 54.18 35.47 4.75
C ALA A 44 55.35 35.18 5.70
N GLY A 45 55.39 34.00 6.34
CA GLY A 45 56.49 33.55 7.18
C GLY A 45 57.81 33.39 6.43
N ARG A 46 57.78 32.87 5.19
CA ARG A 46 58.97 32.84 4.31
C ARG A 46 59.49 34.26 4.04
N PHE A 47 58.61 35.19 3.69
CA PHE A 47 59.01 36.59 3.45
C PHE A 47 59.50 37.28 4.71
N SER A 48 58.92 37.00 5.89
CA SER A 48 59.43 37.49 7.18
C SER A 48 60.87 37.02 7.45
N VAL A 49 61.22 35.77 7.11
CA VAL A 49 62.60 35.27 7.27
C VAL A 49 63.54 35.95 6.27
N LEU A 50 63.13 36.07 4.99
CA LEU A 50 63.92 36.78 3.97
C LEU A 50 64.19 38.23 4.40
N ALA A 51 63.15 38.97 4.78
CA ALA A 51 63.24 40.34 5.24
C ALA A 51 64.06 40.50 6.52
N LEU A 52 63.98 39.57 7.46
CA LEU A 52 64.85 39.58 8.64
C LEU A 52 66.32 39.43 8.22
N THR A 53 66.65 38.52 7.30
CA THR A 53 68.04 38.34 6.86
C THR A 53 68.62 39.57 6.16
N THR A 54 67.82 40.30 5.36
CA THR A 54 68.28 41.56 4.74
C THR A 54 68.45 42.69 5.77
N LEU A 55 67.57 42.80 6.76
CA LEU A 55 67.57 43.89 7.74
C LEU A 55 68.59 43.73 8.90
N THR A 56 69.15 42.54 9.14
CA THR A 56 70.00 42.25 10.33
C THR A 56 71.44 42.83 10.24
N GLY A 57 71.64 43.92 9.49
CA GLY A 57 72.93 44.61 9.29
C GLY A 57 72.99 46.07 9.77
N GLY A 58 71.90 46.63 10.32
CA GLY A 58 71.79 48.05 10.70
C GLY A 58 71.57 48.99 9.50
N THR A 59 72.22 48.71 8.37
CA THR A 59 71.86 49.17 7.03
C THR A 59 71.94 47.97 6.08
N ALA A 60 70.80 47.54 5.56
CA ALA A 60 70.75 46.51 4.52
C ALA A 60 71.44 47.01 3.24
N PRO A 61 72.28 46.21 2.56
CA PRO A 61 72.79 46.58 1.24
C PRO A 61 71.64 46.77 0.26
N GLU A 62 71.66 47.86 -0.52
CA GLU A 62 70.66 48.11 -1.56
C GLU A 62 70.44 46.93 -2.54
N PRO A 63 71.44 46.14 -2.98
CA PRO A 63 71.17 44.95 -3.81
C PRO A 63 70.35 43.87 -3.11
N ASP A 64 70.47 43.70 -1.79
CA ASP A 64 69.70 42.69 -1.04
C ASP A 64 68.25 43.15 -0.83
N LEU A 65 68.06 44.45 -0.57
CA LEU A 65 66.72 45.06 -0.57
C LEU A 65 66.06 44.98 -1.95
N ALA A 66 66.79 45.29 -3.03
CA ALA A 66 66.28 45.20 -4.39
C ALA A 66 65.85 43.76 -4.75
N ARG A 67 66.62 42.76 -4.33
CA ARG A 67 66.27 41.34 -4.52
C ARG A 67 65.02 40.94 -3.74
N MET A 68 64.90 41.37 -2.49
CA MET A 68 63.70 41.12 -1.68
C MET A 68 62.46 41.78 -2.27
N ARG A 69 62.57 43.04 -2.74
CA ARG A 69 61.48 43.75 -3.44
C ARG A 69 61.04 42.98 -4.68
N ALA A 70 61.98 42.53 -5.51
CA ALA A 70 61.69 41.73 -6.70
C ALA A 70 60.98 40.39 -6.38
N GLU A 71 61.35 39.68 -5.32
CA GLU A 71 60.61 38.46 -4.89
C GLU A 71 59.18 38.79 -4.39
N LEU A 72 58.96 39.96 -3.79
CA LEU A 72 57.63 40.42 -3.38
C LEU A 72 56.77 40.88 -4.58
N ASP A 73 57.40 41.51 -5.58
CA ASP A 73 56.75 41.91 -6.84
C ASP A 73 56.32 40.66 -7.64
N GLU A 74 57.22 39.69 -7.83
CA GLU A 74 56.91 38.41 -8.51
C GLU A 74 55.77 37.65 -7.81
N TYR A 75 55.76 37.64 -6.47
CA TYR A 75 54.67 37.03 -5.69
C TYR A 75 53.34 37.78 -5.83
N ALA A 76 53.37 39.12 -5.84
CA ALA A 76 52.17 39.94 -6.01
C ALA A 76 51.55 39.73 -7.39
N ASP A 77 52.36 39.70 -8.45
CA ASP A 77 51.93 39.42 -9.82
C ASP A 77 51.39 37.99 -9.99
N LEU A 78 52.06 36.99 -9.39
CA LEU A 78 51.66 35.57 -9.52
C LEU A 78 50.31 35.26 -8.84
N TYR A 79 50.00 35.94 -7.73
CA TYR A 79 48.83 35.66 -6.91
C TYR A 79 47.80 36.80 -6.84
N ASP A 80 47.95 37.85 -7.67
CA ASP A 80 47.10 39.06 -7.68
C ASP A 80 46.88 39.62 -6.26
N THR A 81 47.95 39.62 -5.45
CA THR A 81 47.92 39.88 -4.02
C THR A 81 48.62 41.20 -3.72
N GLY A 82 47.88 42.17 -3.17
CA GLY A 82 48.47 43.45 -2.74
C GLY A 82 49.42 43.23 -1.56
N VAL A 83 50.66 43.71 -1.69
CA VAL A 83 51.70 43.56 -0.66
C VAL A 83 52.16 44.93 -0.18
N TRP A 84 52.24 45.12 1.14
CA TRP A 84 52.91 46.26 1.76
C TRP A 84 53.90 45.77 2.80
N PHE A 85 55.15 46.21 2.70
CA PHE A 85 56.19 45.97 3.68
C PHE A 85 56.48 47.28 4.43
N LEU A 86 56.33 47.27 5.75
CA LEU A 86 56.41 48.46 6.60
C LEU A 86 57.47 48.30 7.69
N ASP A 87 58.17 49.37 8.03
CA ASP A 87 59.02 49.41 9.22
C ASP A 87 58.19 49.51 10.52
N ARG A 88 58.90 49.53 11.66
CA ARG A 88 58.30 49.66 12.99
C ARG A 88 57.54 50.98 13.19
N GLU A 89 57.98 52.04 12.51
CA GLU A 89 57.38 53.37 12.47
C GLU A 89 56.20 53.47 11.47
N GLN A 90 55.78 52.35 10.87
CA GLN A 90 54.71 52.22 9.87
C GLN A 90 54.99 52.99 8.56
N ARG A 91 56.25 53.25 8.23
CA ARG A 91 56.66 53.77 6.93
C ARG A 91 56.72 52.61 5.93
N VAL A 92 56.16 52.83 4.75
CA VAL A 92 56.17 51.84 3.67
C VAL A 92 57.58 51.76 3.06
N LEU A 93 58.25 50.61 3.24
CA LEU A 93 59.57 50.29 2.68
C LEU A 93 59.47 49.68 1.27
N HIS A 94 58.36 49.01 0.99
CA HIS A 94 57.95 48.51 -0.32
C HIS A 94 56.42 48.37 -0.40
N ALA A 95 55.83 48.60 -1.56
CA ALA A 95 54.42 48.30 -1.82
C ALA A 95 54.21 47.97 -3.30
N THR A 96 53.44 46.90 -3.56
CA THR A 96 53.10 46.46 -4.92
C THR A 96 51.78 47.05 -5.40
N ALA A 97 50.90 47.44 -4.47
CA ALA A 97 49.64 48.11 -4.75
C ALA A 97 49.71 49.62 -4.43
N PRO A 98 49.03 50.48 -5.20
CA PRO A 98 49.10 51.94 -5.02
C PRO A 98 48.42 52.41 -3.73
N GLY A 99 49.12 53.23 -2.95
CA GLY A 99 48.61 53.85 -1.73
C GLY A 99 49.00 53.11 -0.44
N PRO A 100 48.54 53.62 0.73
CA PRO A 100 48.79 52.98 2.02
C PRO A 100 48.06 51.63 2.14
N PRO A 101 48.46 50.74 3.07
CA PRO A 101 47.74 49.50 3.31
C PRO A 101 46.28 49.74 3.70
N PRO A 102 45.34 48.82 3.38
CA PRO A 102 43.92 48.97 3.66
C PRO A 102 43.63 49.31 5.13
N GLU A 103 42.66 50.19 5.38
CA GLU A 103 42.38 50.68 6.74
C GLU A 103 42.02 49.55 7.73
N ALA A 104 41.37 48.49 7.25
CA ALA A 104 41.07 47.29 8.04
C ALA A 104 42.32 46.49 8.48
N ALA A 105 43.49 46.71 7.87
CA ALA A 105 44.76 46.14 8.33
C ALA A 105 45.33 46.87 9.56
N ARG A 106 44.97 48.14 9.82
CA ARG A 106 45.52 48.93 10.94
C ARG A 106 45.43 48.28 12.33
N PRO A 107 44.29 47.73 12.78
CA PRO A 107 44.23 47.07 14.10
C PRO A 107 45.11 45.82 14.19
N HIS A 108 45.21 45.07 13.09
CA HIS A 108 46.07 43.89 12.98
C HIS A 108 47.56 44.29 12.99
N LEU A 109 47.94 45.31 12.21
CA LEU A 109 49.27 45.90 12.16
C LEU A 109 49.72 46.42 13.54
N ALA A 110 48.87 47.17 14.23
CA ALA A 110 49.15 47.64 15.59
C ALA A 110 49.28 46.49 16.61
N GLY A 111 48.54 45.39 16.41
CA GLY A 111 48.71 44.17 17.20
C GLY A 111 50.04 43.46 16.95
N VAL A 112 50.38 43.26 15.67
CA VAL A 112 51.61 42.61 15.21
C VAL A 112 52.84 43.36 15.68
N LEU A 113 52.90 44.68 15.50
CA LEU A 113 54.02 45.52 15.95
C LEU A 113 54.14 45.57 17.49
N ALA A 114 53.04 45.33 18.22
CA ALA A 114 53.05 45.16 19.68
C ALA A 114 53.41 43.72 20.13
N GLY A 115 53.88 42.86 19.22
CA GLY A 115 54.27 41.48 19.52
C GLY A 115 53.10 40.50 19.70
N ARG A 116 51.87 40.87 19.33
CA ARG A 116 50.72 39.95 19.35
C ARG A 116 50.64 39.20 18.03
N ILE A 117 50.52 37.88 18.10
CA ILE A 117 50.15 37.06 16.94
C ILE A 117 48.65 37.30 16.66
N PRO A 118 48.26 37.80 15.47
CA PRO A 118 46.86 38.03 15.15
C PRO A 118 46.12 36.70 14.99
N GLY A 119 44.89 36.64 15.49
CA GLY A 119 44.02 35.48 15.30
C GLY A 119 43.45 35.44 13.89
N ALA A 120 43.42 34.25 13.28
CA ALA A 120 42.73 34.00 12.02
C ALA A 120 41.19 33.92 12.22
N GLU A 121 40.57 35.04 12.60
CA GLU A 121 39.16 35.07 13.03
C GLU A 121 38.15 35.28 11.88
N SER A 122 38.63 35.57 10.66
CA SER A 122 37.80 35.82 9.49
C SER A 122 37.49 34.52 8.74
N THR A 123 36.24 34.04 8.81
CA THR A 123 35.74 33.05 7.84
C THR A 123 35.42 33.75 6.52
N ILE A 124 35.99 33.26 5.40
CA ILE A 124 35.68 33.76 4.06
C ILE A 124 34.28 33.30 3.68
N TRP A 125 33.34 34.25 3.55
CA TRP A 125 31.95 33.98 3.21
C TRP A 125 31.64 34.32 1.75
N PRO A 126 30.80 33.54 1.06
CA PRO A 126 30.44 33.82 -0.34
C PRO A 126 29.78 35.17 -0.63
N TRP A 127 29.23 35.85 0.37
CA TRP A 127 28.64 37.19 0.26
C TRP A 127 29.58 38.31 0.70
N ARG A 128 30.80 38.00 1.15
CA ARG A 128 31.86 38.99 1.37
C ARG A 128 32.73 39.10 0.12
N THR A 129 32.90 40.33 -0.35
CA THR A 129 33.67 40.67 -1.56
C THR A 129 35.01 41.33 -1.26
N ALA A 130 35.30 41.63 0.01
CA ALA A 130 36.60 42.15 0.43
C ALA A 130 37.67 41.06 0.36
N ASP A 131 38.92 41.51 0.25
CA ASP A 131 40.10 40.66 0.33
C ASP A 131 40.40 40.25 1.78
N GLU A 132 41.03 39.10 1.95
CA GLU A 132 41.42 38.59 3.26
C GLU A 132 42.78 39.20 3.63
N LEU A 133 42.83 39.91 4.76
CA LEU A 133 43.99 40.70 5.17
C LEU A 133 44.86 39.92 6.15
N ILE A 134 46.03 39.48 5.68
CA ILE A 134 46.99 38.74 6.49
C ILE A 134 48.13 39.70 6.87
N VAL A 135 48.39 39.84 8.17
CA VAL A 135 49.49 40.67 8.68
C VAL A 135 50.46 39.80 9.46
N ALA A 136 51.71 39.74 9.00
CA ALA A 136 52.77 38.94 9.60
C ALA A 136 53.87 39.84 10.22
N PRO A 137 54.38 39.49 11.42
CA PRO A 137 55.57 40.15 11.97
C PRO A 137 56.82 39.79 11.19
N VAL A 138 57.72 40.75 11.04
CA VAL A 138 59.11 40.53 10.62
C VAL A 138 60.00 40.88 11.81
N GLY A 139 60.67 39.87 12.36
CA GLY A 139 61.37 40.01 13.63
C GLY A 139 61.89 38.68 14.16
N ARG A 140 62.58 38.74 15.30
CA ARG A 140 63.12 37.57 16.00
C ARG A 140 62.59 37.53 17.43
N ASP A 141 62.13 36.35 17.86
CA ASP A 141 61.55 36.09 19.18
C ASP A 141 60.41 37.08 19.52
N SER A 142 60.67 38.09 20.34
CA SER A 142 59.72 39.15 20.75
C SER A 142 60.02 40.53 20.15
N GLN A 143 61.09 40.67 19.35
CA GLN A 143 61.46 41.93 18.71
C GLN A 143 60.95 41.97 17.27
N VAL A 144 59.83 42.68 17.07
CA VAL A 144 59.30 43.02 15.75
C VAL A 144 60.01 44.29 15.25
N VAL A 145 60.58 44.19 14.05
CA VAL A 145 61.39 45.22 13.38
C VAL A 145 60.63 45.81 12.18
N ALA A 146 59.80 44.99 11.54
CA ALA A 146 58.96 45.37 10.42
C ALA A 146 57.67 44.52 10.41
N ALA A 147 56.74 44.83 9.51
CA ALA A 147 55.52 44.05 9.30
C ALA A 147 55.20 43.92 7.82
N LEU A 148 54.66 42.77 7.44
CA LEU A 148 54.19 42.47 6.09
C LEU A 148 52.66 42.40 6.09
N VAL A 149 52.01 43.14 5.21
CA VAL A 149 50.56 43.10 4.97
C VAL A 149 50.31 42.52 3.59
N LEU A 150 49.48 41.48 3.53
CA LEU A 150 49.01 40.83 2.30
C LEU A 150 47.49 41.02 2.20
N ALA A 151 47.01 41.55 1.06
CA ALA A 151 45.60 41.58 0.70
C ALA A 151 45.32 40.44 -0.30
N VAL A 152 44.83 39.31 0.22
CA VAL A 152 44.67 38.07 -0.55
C VAL A 152 43.29 38.05 -1.23
N PRO A 153 43.22 37.92 -2.57
CA PRO A 153 41.96 37.94 -3.30
C PRO A 153 41.09 36.73 -2.97
N THR A 154 39.85 36.99 -2.51
CA THR A 154 38.93 35.92 -2.05
C THR A 154 38.07 35.29 -3.15
N ALA A 155 38.22 35.73 -4.40
CA ALA A 155 37.27 35.43 -5.48
C ALA A 155 37.23 33.96 -5.91
N SER A 156 38.39 33.30 -6.03
CA SER A 156 38.50 31.87 -6.36
C SER A 156 37.90 30.99 -5.26
N VAL A 157 38.32 31.23 -4.02
CA VAL A 157 37.84 30.53 -2.81
C VAL A 157 36.32 30.65 -2.67
N ARG A 158 35.77 31.86 -2.88
CA ARG A 158 34.32 32.11 -2.90
C ARG A 158 33.61 31.28 -3.98
N ALA A 159 34.17 31.17 -5.18
CA ALA A 159 33.59 30.38 -6.27
C ALA A 159 33.59 28.87 -5.95
N GLU A 160 34.63 28.36 -5.30
CA GLU A 160 34.72 26.97 -4.84
C GLU A 160 33.69 26.67 -3.74
N ILE A 161 33.60 27.53 -2.70
CA ILE A 161 32.59 27.40 -1.65
C ILE A 161 31.17 27.42 -2.25
N LEU A 162 30.87 28.32 -3.19
CA LEU A 162 29.57 28.38 -3.87
C LEU A 162 29.28 27.12 -4.69
N ARG A 163 30.27 26.60 -5.41
CA ARG A 163 30.15 25.36 -6.18
C ARG A 163 29.81 24.18 -5.28
N ASP A 164 30.54 24.02 -4.18
CA ASP A 164 30.29 22.91 -3.26
C ASP A 164 28.97 23.05 -2.51
N TRP A 165 28.58 24.27 -2.13
CA TRP A 165 27.25 24.54 -1.56
C TRP A 165 26.12 24.25 -2.55
N ALA A 166 26.32 24.54 -3.84
CA ALA A 166 25.35 24.19 -4.88
C ALA A 166 25.24 22.66 -5.08
N LEU A 167 26.35 21.94 -5.05
CA LEU A 167 26.37 20.46 -5.10
C LEU A 167 25.69 19.85 -3.87
N LEU A 168 26.00 20.35 -2.68
CA LEU A 168 25.41 19.92 -1.42
C LEU A 168 23.91 20.21 -1.36
N GLY A 169 23.49 21.44 -1.71
CA GLY A 169 22.09 21.84 -1.81
C GLY A 169 21.32 21.01 -2.85
N GLY A 170 21.94 20.71 -4.00
CA GLY A 170 21.40 19.82 -5.03
C GLY A 170 21.17 18.40 -4.52
N LEU A 171 22.15 17.83 -3.80
CA LEU A 171 22.03 16.50 -3.18
C LEU A 171 20.87 16.47 -2.17
N PHE A 172 20.79 17.46 -1.28
CA PHE A 172 19.73 17.57 -0.29
C PHE A 172 18.34 17.77 -0.93
N ALA A 173 18.25 18.53 -2.03
CA ALA A 173 17.03 18.70 -2.80
C ALA A 173 16.56 17.39 -3.45
N VAL A 174 17.48 16.59 -4.02
CA VAL A 174 17.17 15.26 -4.59
C VAL A 174 16.67 14.31 -3.50
N VAL A 175 17.33 14.25 -2.34
CA VAL A 175 16.89 13.45 -1.19
C VAL A 175 15.50 13.88 -0.71
N GLY A 176 15.27 15.19 -0.56
CA GLY A 176 13.98 15.75 -0.17
C GLY A 176 12.86 15.39 -1.16
N MET A 177 13.13 15.50 -2.47
CA MET A 177 12.19 15.13 -3.53
C MET A 177 11.87 13.63 -3.51
N LEU A 178 12.86 12.76 -3.28
CA LEU A 178 12.68 11.31 -3.19
C LEU A 178 11.75 10.96 -2.01
N VAL A 179 12.00 11.52 -0.83
CA VAL A 179 11.18 11.29 0.38
C VAL A 179 9.74 11.75 0.15
N ILE A 180 9.53 12.98 -0.34
CA ILE A 180 8.19 13.53 -0.64
C ILE A 180 7.48 12.71 -1.73
N GLY A 181 8.22 12.23 -2.74
CA GLY A 181 7.73 11.33 -3.77
C GLY A 181 7.19 10.02 -3.18
N LEU A 182 7.92 9.43 -2.24
CA LEU A 182 7.62 8.14 -1.61
C LEU A 182 6.41 8.16 -0.66
N VAL A 183 6.10 9.32 -0.06
CA VAL A 183 4.91 9.50 0.80
C VAL A 183 3.62 9.02 0.12
N GLY A 184 3.47 9.30 -1.18
CA GLY A 184 2.29 8.92 -1.98
C GLY A 184 2.05 7.41 -2.08
N PRO A 185 2.96 6.62 -2.68
CA PRO A 185 2.83 5.18 -2.77
C PRO A 185 2.83 4.50 -1.39
N MET A 186 3.64 4.97 -0.43
CA MET A 186 3.68 4.40 0.91
C MET A 186 2.34 4.55 1.64
N THR A 187 1.72 5.74 1.60
CA THR A 187 0.36 5.96 2.12
C THR A 187 -0.67 5.04 1.47
N ARG A 188 -0.60 4.83 0.15
CA ARG A 188 -1.50 3.91 -0.57
C ARG A 188 -1.30 2.46 -0.14
N TRP A 189 -0.05 2.03 0.04
CA TRP A 189 0.28 0.66 0.47
C TRP A 189 -0.18 0.39 1.91
N VAL A 190 -0.04 1.36 2.82
CA VAL A 190 -0.53 1.25 4.21
C VAL A 190 -2.05 1.29 4.29
N LEU A 191 -2.74 2.15 3.52
CA LEU A 191 -4.21 2.29 3.63
C LEU A 191 -5.02 1.29 2.77
N ARG A 192 -4.40 0.59 1.82
CA ARG A 192 -5.09 -0.38 0.96
C ARG A 192 -5.79 -1.51 1.75
N PRO A 193 -5.17 -2.17 2.75
CA PRO A 193 -5.83 -3.20 3.55
C PRO A 193 -7.06 -2.67 4.29
N VAL A 194 -7.00 -1.42 4.78
CA VAL A 194 -8.12 -0.78 5.49
C VAL A 194 -9.31 -0.59 4.54
N ALA A 195 -9.07 -0.14 3.31
CA ALA A 195 -10.10 -0.01 2.28
C ALA A 195 -10.63 -1.36 1.77
N ASP A 196 -9.84 -2.44 1.82
CA ASP A 196 -10.28 -3.82 1.54
C ASP A 196 -11.15 -4.37 2.68
N LEU A 197 -10.80 -4.09 3.94
CA LEU A 197 -11.58 -4.43 5.13
C LEU A 197 -12.93 -3.69 5.16
N GLU A 198 -12.94 -2.38 4.89
CA GLU A 198 -14.17 -1.57 4.84
C GLU A 198 -15.16 -2.10 3.79
N ARG A 199 -14.68 -2.42 2.58
CA ARG A 199 -15.50 -3.06 1.54
C ARG A 199 -16.03 -4.43 1.96
N SER A 200 -15.22 -5.24 2.63
CA SER A 200 -15.62 -6.56 3.12
C SER A 200 -16.68 -6.47 4.22
N ALA A 201 -16.51 -5.55 5.18
CA ALA A 201 -17.48 -5.27 6.24
C ALA A 201 -18.81 -4.73 5.68
N ALA A 202 -18.76 -3.89 4.63
CA ALA A 202 -19.96 -3.42 3.93
C ALA A 202 -20.72 -4.56 3.24
N ALA A 203 -20.02 -5.52 2.63
CA ALA A 203 -20.62 -6.71 2.02
C ALA A 203 -21.27 -7.63 3.07
N VAL A 204 -20.57 -7.89 4.19
CA VAL A 204 -21.09 -8.65 5.33
C VAL A 204 -22.36 -8.02 5.90
N ARG A 205 -22.39 -6.68 6.05
CA ARG A 205 -23.59 -5.93 6.47
C ARG A 205 -24.77 -6.05 5.49
N SER A 206 -24.52 -6.38 4.22
CA SER A 206 -25.56 -6.68 3.22
C SER A 206 -25.95 -8.17 3.16
N GLY A 207 -25.46 -9.01 4.07
CA GLY A 207 -25.76 -10.44 4.16
C GLY A 207 -24.74 -11.37 3.47
N ASP A 208 -23.67 -10.84 2.86
CA ASP A 208 -22.63 -11.67 2.25
C ASP A 208 -21.58 -12.14 3.26
N LEU A 209 -21.89 -13.23 3.96
CA LEU A 209 -20.94 -13.96 4.83
C LEU A 209 -19.88 -14.76 4.03
N GLY A 210 -19.89 -14.68 2.70
CA GLY A 210 -18.83 -15.21 1.82
C GLY A 210 -17.72 -14.20 1.52
N ALA A 211 -17.95 -12.91 1.77
CA ALA A 211 -16.97 -11.85 1.57
C ALA A 211 -15.70 -12.06 2.41
N ARG A 212 -14.54 -11.71 1.84
CA ARG A 212 -13.22 -11.85 2.48
C ARG A 212 -12.34 -10.67 2.14
N ALA A 213 -11.60 -10.16 3.13
CA ALA A 213 -10.61 -9.12 2.90
C ALA A 213 -9.34 -9.71 2.26
N ALA A 214 -8.75 -8.98 1.31
CA ALA A 214 -7.66 -9.48 0.47
C ALA A 214 -6.37 -9.71 1.29
N PRO A 215 -5.79 -10.93 1.26
CA PRO A 215 -4.59 -11.24 2.04
C PRO A 215 -3.33 -10.59 1.44
N GLY A 216 -2.38 -10.25 2.31
CA GLY A 216 -0.97 -10.03 1.92
C GLY A 216 -0.56 -8.62 1.50
N SER A 217 -1.44 -7.62 1.56
CA SER A 217 -1.04 -6.21 1.36
C SER A 217 -0.79 -5.46 2.68
N GLY A 218 0.04 -4.42 2.63
CA GLY A 218 0.37 -3.56 3.76
C GLY A 218 1.35 -4.15 4.81
N PRO A 219 1.60 -3.39 5.90
CA PRO A 219 2.44 -3.78 7.04
C PRO A 219 2.00 -5.09 7.72
N PRO A 220 2.89 -5.81 8.42
CA PRO A 220 2.56 -7.08 9.09
C PRO A 220 1.42 -6.94 10.11
N GLU A 221 1.29 -5.78 10.77
CA GLU A 221 0.22 -5.48 11.73
C GLU A 221 -1.16 -5.49 11.05
N LEU A 222 -1.27 -4.84 9.89
CA LEU A 222 -2.51 -4.81 9.11
C LEU A 222 -2.81 -6.14 8.43
N ARG A 223 -1.78 -6.92 8.10
CA ARG A 223 -1.95 -8.31 7.62
C ARG A 223 -2.50 -9.21 8.72
N ASN A 224 -2.03 -9.07 9.97
CA ASN A 224 -2.54 -9.81 11.12
C ASN A 224 -3.99 -9.41 11.44
N LEU A 225 -4.32 -8.11 11.39
CA LEU A 225 -5.71 -7.64 11.51
C LEU A 225 -6.61 -8.24 10.41
N THR A 226 -6.14 -8.28 9.17
CA THR A 226 -6.85 -8.88 8.03
C THR A 226 -7.09 -10.39 8.24
N ALA A 227 -6.10 -11.10 8.77
CA ALA A 227 -6.23 -12.52 9.11
C ALA A 227 -7.24 -12.75 10.25
N GLY A 228 -7.19 -11.94 11.31
CA GLY A 228 -8.14 -11.99 12.43
C GLY A 228 -9.58 -11.71 12.00
N PHE A 229 -9.80 -10.70 11.16
CA PHE A 229 -11.11 -10.40 10.57
C PHE A 229 -11.65 -11.58 9.73
N ASN A 230 -10.83 -12.13 8.83
CA ASN A 230 -11.24 -13.29 8.03
C ASN A 230 -11.50 -14.54 8.90
N ALA A 231 -10.77 -14.73 10.01
CA ALA A 231 -11.00 -15.80 10.98
C ALA A 231 -12.32 -15.62 11.76
N MET A 232 -12.64 -14.38 12.15
CA MET A 232 -13.94 -14.02 12.74
C MET A 232 -15.09 -14.34 11.77
N LEU A 233 -15.00 -13.91 10.50
CA LEU A 233 -16.03 -14.25 9.49
C LEU A 233 -16.18 -15.75 9.29
N ALA A 234 -15.07 -16.50 9.28
CA ALA A 234 -15.10 -17.96 9.22
C ALA A 234 -15.71 -18.61 10.48
N ALA A 235 -15.62 -17.99 11.66
CA ALA A 235 -16.31 -18.43 12.86
C ALA A 235 -17.82 -18.12 12.77
N VAL A 236 -18.21 -16.89 12.45
CA VAL A 236 -19.62 -16.47 12.27
C VAL A 236 -20.33 -17.35 11.25
N ARG A 237 -19.73 -17.57 10.07
CA ARG A 237 -20.29 -18.46 9.05
C ARG A 237 -20.49 -19.89 9.57
N ARG A 238 -19.55 -20.44 10.33
CA ARG A 238 -19.68 -21.79 10.94
C ARG A 238 -20.80 -21.85 11.99
N THR A 239 -21.05 -20.77 12.72
CA THR A 239 -22.16 -20.70 13.70
C THR A 239 -23.52 -20.65 12.98
N VAL A 240 -23.67 -19.77 12.00
CA VAL A 240 -24.89 -19.64 11.19
C VAL A 240 -25.23 -20.95 10.47
N GLU A 241 -24.24 -21.56 9.82
CA GLU A 241 -24.33 -22.88 9.20
C GLU A 241 -24.79 -23.99 10.17
N ARG A 242 -24.32 -23.98 11.42
CA ARG A 242 -24.77 -24.93 12.46
C ARG A 242 -26.21 -24.67 12.89
N GLN A 243 -26.63 -23.41 12.98
CA GLN A 243 -28.01 -23.05 13.30
C GLN A 243 -28.97 -23.50 12.19
N HIS A 244 -28.60 -23.32 10.92
CA HIS A 244 -29.39 -23.82 9.79
C HIS A 244 -29.52 -25.34 9.80
N ARG A 245 -28.43 -26.09 10.00
CA ARG A 245 -28.50 -27.55 10.11
C ARG A 245 -29.31 -28.03 11.30
N PHE A 246 -29.15 -27.43 12.47
CA PHE A 246 -29.98 -27.75 13.64
C PHE A 246 -31.48 -27.52 13.37
N ALA A 247 -31.85 -26.40 12.73
CA ALA A 247 -33.23 -26.13 12.35
C ALA A 247 -33.76 -27.14 11.32
N ALA A 248 -32.94 -27.55 10.35
CA ALA A 248 -33.30 -28.58 9.38
C ALA A 248 -33.52 -29.95 10.03
N ASP A 249 -32.57 -30.41 10.86
CA ASP A 249 -32.64 -31.68 11.58
C ASP A 249 -33.84 -31.73 12.53
N ALA A 250 -34.08 -30.65 13.29
CA ALA A 250 -35.23 -30.54 14.18
C ALA A 250 -36.56 -30.60 13.43
N ALA A 251 -36.69 -29.88 12.31
CA ALA A 251 -37.91 -29.91 11.51
C ALA A 251 -38.16 -31.28 10.85
N HIS A 252 -37.11 -31.98 10.41
CA HIS A 252 -37.23 -33.37 9.96
C HIS A 252 -37.69 -34.30 11.09
N GLN A 253 -37.12 -34.16 12.29
CA GLN A 253 -37.50 -34.96 13.45
C GLN A 253 -38.92 -34.65 13.96
N LEU A 254 -39.44 -33.44 13.76
CA LEU A 254 -40.82 -33.06 14.10
C LEU A 254 -41.86 -33.49 13.06
N ARG A 255 -41.48 -33.58 11.77
CA ARG A 255 -42.39 -33.96 10.69
C ARG A 255 -42.90 -35.40 10.83
N ASN A 256 -42.06 -36.32 11.30
CA ASN A 256 -42.42 -37.72 11.54
C ASN A 256 -43.48 -37.92 12.64
N PRO A 257 -43.32 -37.40 13.88
CA PRO A 257 -44.34 -37.52 14.92
C PRO A 257 -45.63 -36.76 14.58
N ILE A 258 -45.57 -35.60 13.89
CA ILE A 258 -46.78 -34.92 13.40
C ILE A 258 -47.53 -35.82 12.40
N ALA A 259 -46.83 -36.44 11.44
CA ALA A 259 -47.45 -37.38 10.50
C ALA A 259 -48.01 -38.64 11.19
N SER A 260 -47.31 -39.17 12.21
CA SER A 260 -47.78 -40.32 12.99
C SER A 260 -49.02 -39.98 13.83
N ALA A 261 -49.04 -38.82 14.47
CA ALA A 261 -50.19 -38.31 15.22
C ALA A 261 -51.39 -38.11 14.30
N ARG A 262 -51.19 -37.48 13.13
CA ARG A 262 -52.21 -37.34 12.09
C ARG A 262 -52.80 -38.69 11.67
N LEU A 263 -51.98 -39.67 11.30
CA LEU A 263 -52.46 -41.01 10.92
C LEU A 263 -53.23 -41.70 12.06
N SER A 264 -52.80 -41.53 13.31
CA SER A 264 -53.49 -42.09 14.48
C SER A 264 -54.86 -41.44 14.68
N VAL A 265 -54.98 -40.13 14.45
CA VAL A 265 -56.24 -39.39 14.51
C VAL A 265 -57.14 -39.76 13.32
N GLU A 266 -56.63 -39.76 12.09
CA GLU A 266 -57.37 -40.17 10.87
C GLU A 266 -57.93 -41.61 11.00
N ASN A 267 -57.21 -42.54 11.64
CA ASN A 267 -57.67 -43.91 11.87
C ASN A 267 -58.81 -44.02 12.93
N LEU A 268 -59.06 -42.98 13.72
CA LEU A 268 -60.24 -42.91 14.58
C LEU A 268 -61.51 -42.52 13.81
N GLU A 269 -61.41 -41.84 12.66
CA GLU A 269 -62.56 -41.34 11.88
C GLU A 269 -63.68 -42.39 11.63
N PRO A 270 -63.37 -43.64 11.23
CA PRO A 270 -64.38 -44.67 11.00
C PRO A 270 -65.09 -45.15 12.28
N HIS A 271 -64.48 -44.91 13.44
CA HIS A 271 -64.93 -45.37 14.75
C HIS A 271 -65.72 -44.30 15.52
N LEU A 272 -65.76 -43.06 15.02
CA LEU A 272 -66.65 -42.02 15.56
C LEU A 272 -68.10 -42.35 15.20
N ALA A 273 -68.92 -42.56 16.23
CA ALA A 273 -70.37 -42.68 16.11
C ALA A 273 -71.01 -41.39 15.54
N ALA A 274 -72.34 -41.38 15.39
CA ALA A 274 -73.10 -40.20 14.94
C ALA A 274 -73.14 -39.04 15.97
N ASP A 275 -72.27 -39.09 16.98
CA ASP A 275 -72.04 -38.00 17.94
C ASP A 275 -71.42 -36.79 17.23
N ALA A 276 -72.03 -35.62 17.42
CA ALA A 276 -71.60 -34.38 16.81
C ALA A 276 -70.35 -33.79 17.50
N GLU A 277 -70.26 -33.90 18.82
CA GLU A 277 -69.20 -33.29 19.64
C GLU A 277 -67.86 -34.00 19.42
N ALA A 278 -67.88 -35.33 19.35
CA ALA A 278 -66.73 -36.13 18.94
C ALA A 278 -66.25 -35.77 17.52
N ARG A 279 -67.18 -35.57 16.57
CA ARG A 279 -66.85 -35.22 15.17
C ARG A 279 -66.33 -33.80 15.00
N GLU A 280 -66.72 -32.87 15.87
CA GLU A 280 -66.16 -31.52 15.93
C GLU A 280 -64.72 -31.59 16.46
N THR A 281 -64.51 -32.24 17.61
CA THR A 281 -63.19 -32.43 18.24
C THR A 281 -62.17 -33.11 17.30
N TYR A 282 -62.62 -34.09 16.49
CA TYR A 282 -61.79 -34.72 15.47
C TYR A 282 -61.29 -33.73 14.41
N ARG A 283 -62.17 -32.86 13.90
CA ARG A 283 -61.81 -31.85 12.89
C ARG A 283 -60.83 -30.83 13.46
N ASP A 284 -61.10 -30.30 14.65
CA ASP A 284 -60.24 -29.35 15.33
C ASP A 284 -58.83 -29.92 15.54
N THR A 285 -58.73 -31.20 15.93
CA THR A 285 -57.45 -31.89 16.13
C THR A 285 -56.67 -32.06 14.81
N ILE A 286 -57.36 -32.35 13.70
CA ILE A 286 -56.73 -32.44 12.37
C ILE A 286 -56.27 -31.06 11.88
N ASP A 287 -57.07 -30.02 12.06
CA ASP A 287 -56.73 -28.64 11.68
C ASP A 287 -55.52 -28.11 12.48
N ASP A 288 -55.43 -28.42 13.78
CA ASP A 288 -54.26 -28.07 14.60
C ASP A 288 -53.00 -28.83 14.16
N LEU A 289 -53.10 -30.10 13.79
CA LEU A 289 -51.98 -30.87 13.25
C LEU A 289 -51.49 -30.33 11.89
N ASP A 290 -52.41 -29.91 11.01
CA ASP A 290 -52.06 -29.27 9.74
C ASP A 290 -51.48 -27.87 9.94
N ARG A 291 -51.92 -27.15 10.98
CA ARG A 291 -51.32 -25.89 11.40
C ARG A 291 -49.90 -26.09 11.93
N MET A 292 -49.64 -27.11 12.76
CA MET A 292 -48.29 -27.46 13.22
C MET A 292 -47.38 -27.84 12.05
N SER A 293 -47.86 -28.68 11.12
CA SER A 293 -47.16 -29.03 9.88
C SER A 293 -46.80 -27.80 9.06
N THR A 294 -47.74 -26.86 8.91
CA THR A 294 -47.53 -25.59 8.19
C THR A 294 -46.46 -24.72 8.86
N VAL A 295 -46.45 -24.61 10.20
CA VAL A 295 -45.44 -23.85 10.94
C VAL A 295 -44.04 -24.46 10.79
N VAL A 296 -43.91 -25.79 10.91
CA VAL A 296 -42.61 -26.49 10.74
C VAL A 296 -42.07 -26.33 9.32
N ASN A 297 -42.91 -26.48 8.29
CA ASN A 297 -42.51 -26.26 6.90
C ASN A 297 -42.18 -24.77 6.62
N GLY A 298 -42.91 -23.84 7.22
CA GLY A 298 -42.64 -22.40 7.13
C GLY A 298 -41.30 -22.00 7.75
N MET A 299 -40.93 -22.60 8.89
CA MET A 299 -39.63 -22.40 9.53
C MET A 299 -38.48 -22.89 8.65
N LEU A 300 -38.61 -24.07 8.02
CA LEU A 300 -37.66 -24.59 7.03
C LEU A 300 -37.47 -23.62 5.85
N ALA A 301 -38.57 -23.16 5.26
CA ALA A 301 -38.54 -22.24 4.11
C ALA A 301 -37.88 -20.90 4.46
N ALA A 302 -38.19 -20.33 5.63
CA ALA A 302 -37.55 -19.10 6.12
C ALA A 302 -36.04 -19.28 6.35
N THR A 303 -35.63 -20.43 6.87
CA THR A 303 -34.23 -20.80 7.12
C THR A 303 -33.44 -20.89 5.81
N ALA A 304 -34.02 -21.53 4.77
CA ALA A 304 -33.41 -21.66 3.44
C ALA A 304 -33.27 -20.32 2.68
N LEU A 305 -34.19 -19.37 2.90
CA LEU A 305 -34.16 -18.04 2.28
C LEU A 305 -33.06 -17.11 2.85
N GLN A 306 -32.50 -17.44 4.01
CA GLN A 306 -31.42 -16.68 4.65
C GLN A 306 -30.03 -17.06 4.14
N GLU A 307 -29.90 -18.19 3.44
CA GLU A 307 -28.69 -18.49 2.69
C GLU A 307 -28.53 -17.47 1.56
N GLY A 308 -27.59 -16.53 1.74
CA GLY A 308 -27.39 -15.39 0.85
C GLY A 308 -27.03 -15.78 -0.60
N PRO A 309 -26.78 -14.78 -1.48
CA PRO A 309 -26.74 -14.98 -2.94
C PRO A 309 -25.80 -16.05 -3.53
N ALA A 310 -24.90 -16.62 -2.72
CA ALA A 310 -24.05 -17.76 -3.06
C ALA A 310 -24.78 -19.12 -3.08
N ALA A 311 -25.97 -19.25 -2.46
CA ALA A 311 -26.73 -20.51 -2.38
C ALA A 311 -27.79 -20.68 -3.48
N HIS A 312 -27.78 -19.82 -4.50
CA HIS A 312 -28.61 -20.03 -5.69
C HIS A 312 -28.23 -21.33 -6.38
N GLY A 313 -29.21 -22.22 -6.52
CA GLY A 313 -29.05 -23.55 -7.10
C GLY A 313 -28.77 -23.56 -8.60
N THR A 314 -28.72 -24.77 -9.15
CA THR A 314 -28.54 -25.05 -10.57
C THR A 314 -29.53 -24.27 -11.44
N VAL A 315 -29.10 -23.91 -12.65
CA VAL A 315 -29.91 -23.12 -13.58
C VAL A 315 -30.96 -24.01 -14.25
N GLY A 316 -32.12 -24.13 -13.60
CA GLY A 316 -33.27 -24.94 -14.03
C GLY A 316 -34.16 -24.24 -15.06
N ALA A 317 -34.89 -25.03 -15.85
CA ALA A 317 -35.90 -24.53 -16.79
C ALA A 317 -37.27 -24.53 -16.11
N VAL A 318 -37.86 -23.35 -15.92
CA VAL A 318 -39.06 -23.17 -15.08
C VAL A 318 -40.28 -23.92 -15.61
N GLY A 319 -40.57 -23.83 -16.91
CA GLY A 319 -41.76 -24.47 -17.50
C GLY A 319 -41.82 -25.97 -17.25
N PRO A 320 -40.82 -26.75 -17.70
CA PRO A 320 -40.79 -28.21 -17.48
C PRO A 320 -40.81 -28.64 -16.01
N ALA A 321 -40.38 -27.78 -15.07
CA ALA A 321 -40.45 -28.07 -13.64
C ALA A 321 -41.88 -27.89 -13.08
N LEU A 322 -42.57 -26.81 -13.46
CA LEU A 322 -43.93 -26.50 -12.99
C LEU A 322 -45.01 -27.29 -13.75
N ASP A 323 -44.83 -27.58 -15.04
CA ASP A 323 -45.76 -28.40 -15.84
C ASP A 323 -45.99 -29.78 -15.21
N ARG A 324 -44.95 -30.37 -14.59
CA ARG A 324 -45.05 -31.66 -13.88
C ARG A 324 -45.90 -31.62 -12.62
N ARG A 325 -46.11 -30.44 -12.01
CA ARG A 325 -46.96 -30.26 -10.82
C ARG A 325 -48.41 -29.93 -11.18
N LEU A 326 -48.65 -29.43 -12.39
CA LEU A 326 -49.97 -29.00 -12.86
C LEU A 326 -51.09 -30.06 -12.73
N PRO A 327 -50.86 -31.38 -12.94
CA PRO A 327 -51.88 -32.40 -12.69
C PRO A 327 -52.27 -32.51 -11.21
N VAL A 328 -51.29 -32.46 -10.30
CA VAL A 328 -51.50 -32.53 -8.85
C VAL A 328 -52.30 -31.32 -8.36
N TRP A 329 -51.97 -30.14 -8.87
CA TRP A 329 -52.68 -28.90 -8.56
C TRP A 329 -54.14 -28.90 -9.05
N ARG A 330 -54.43 -29.50 -10.22
CA ARG A 330 -55.81 -29.65 -10.70
C ARG A 330 -56.63 -30.54 -9.79
N ALA A 331 -56.12 -31.72 -9.42
CA ALA A 331 -56.81 -32.62 -8.51
C ALA A 331 -57.09 -31.96 -7.14
N ALA A 332 -56.12 -31.23 -6.58
CA ALA A 332 -56.30 -30.49 -5.33
C ALA A 332 -57.32 -29.33 -5.43
N ALA A 333 -57.41 -28.68 -6.59
CA ALA A 333 -58.41 -27.63 -6.83
C ALA A 333 -59.81 -28.23 -7.03
N GLU A 334 -59.93 -29.32 -7.78
CA GLU A 334 -61.20 -30.03 -8.02
C GLU A 334 -61.80 -30.57 -6.71
N ALA A 335 -60.97 -31.13 -5.82
CA ALA A 335 -61.37 -31.55 -4.47
C ALA A 335 -61.90 -30.38 -3.61
N ALA A 336 -61.43 -29.15 -3.85
CA ALA A 336 -61.91 -27.92 -3.21
C ALA A 336 -63.08 -27.26 -3.97
N GLY A 337 -63.62 -27.88 -5.04
CA GLY A 337 -64.68 -27.30 -5.87
C GLY A 337 -64.24 -26.14 -6.80
N LEU A 338 -62.92 -26.01 -7.04
CA LEU A 338 -62.30 -24.93 -7.80
C LEU A 338 -61.76 -25.42 -9.15
N THR A 339 -61.88 -24.61 -10.20
CA THR A 339 -61.30 -24.92 -11.51
C THR A 339 -59.88 -24.36 -11.62
N LEU A 340 -58.87 -25.18 -11.95
CA LEU A 340 -57.49 -24.69 -12.13
C LEU A 340 -57.05 -24.61 -13.60
N THR A 341 -56.66 -23.40 -14.03
CA THR A 341 -56.11 -23.14 -15.37
C THR A 341 -54.61 -22.86 -15.32
N GLY A 342 -53.84 -23.61 -16.11
CA GLY A 342 -52.39 -23.43 -16.27
C GLY A 342 -52.05 -22.84 -17.63
N ASP A 343 -51.25 -21.77 -17.62
CA ASP A 343 -50.76 -21.05 -18.80
C ASP A 343 -49.26 -20.77 -18.58
N LEU A 344 -48.47 -21.83 -18.75
CA LEU A 344 -47.01 -21.87 -18.53
C LEU A 344 -46.21 -21.77 -19.84
N THR A 345 -46.92 -21.75 -20.97
CA THR A 345 -46.42 -21.59 -22.34
C THR A 345 -45.56 -20.34 -22.50
N GLY A 346 -44.25 -20.53 -22.74
CA GLY A 346 -43.27 -19.46 -22.89
C GLY A 346 -42.14 -19.46 -21.85
N THR A 347 -42.15 -20.36 -20.87
CA THR A 347 -41.14 -20.44 -19.78
C THR A 347 -39.95 -21.34 -20.11
N GLY A 348 -39.36 -21.16 -21.29
CA GLY A 348 -37.98 -21.60 -21.57
C GLY A 348 -36.91 -20.82 -20.78
N THR A 349 -37.35 -19.80 -20.03
CA THR A 349 -36.55 -19.02 -19.09
C THR A 349 -35.85 -19.92 -18.10
N ARG A 350 -34.52 -19.91 -18.18
CA ARG A 350 -33.63 -20.53 -17.22
C ARG A 350 -33.38 -19.57 -16.06
N VAL A 351 -33.71 -19.98 -14.85
CA VAL A 351 -33.52 -19.17 -13.63
C VAL A 351 -32.54 -19.84 -12.69
N ARG A 352 -31.86 -19.05 -11.87
CA ARG A 352 -31.18 -19.56 -10.68
C ARG A 352 -32.26 -19.88 -9.65
N GLU A 353 -32.48 -21.15 -9.36
CA GLU A 353 -33.50 -21.57 -8.40
C GLU A 353 -33.06 -21.25 -6.96
N PRO A 354 -34.00 -20.95 -6.04
CA PRO A 354 -33.71 -20.87 -4.62
C PRO A 354 -33.34 -22.27 -4.07
N VAL A 355 -32.72 -22.31 -2.88
CA VAL A 355 -32.53 -23.56 -2.13
C VAL A 355 -33.90 -24.19 -1.86
N GLY A 356 -34.07 -25.47 -2.21
CA GLY A 356 -35.37 -26.16 -2.20
C GLY A 356 -36.14 -26.14 -3.53
N GLY A 357 -35.69 -25.36 -4.52
CA GLY A 357 -36.29 -25.30 -5.86
C GLY A 357 -37.52 -24.40 -5.94
N LEU A 358 -37.93 -24.06 -7.17
CA LEU A 358 -39.09 -23.17 -7.37
C LEU A 358 -40.43 -23.87 -7.14
N ALA A 359 -40.53 -25.18 -7.41
CA ALA A 359 -41.80 -25.92 -7.38
C ALA A 359 -42.47 -25.95 -5.99
N PRO A 360 -41.78 -26.27 -4.87
CA PRO A 360 -42.41 -26.29 -3.54
C PRO A 360 -42.98 -24.94 -3.10
N ALA A 361 -42.35 -23.83 -3.50
CA ALA A 361 -42.87 -22.49 -3.22
C ALA A 361 -44.18 -22.20 -3.99
N VAL A 362 -44.34 -22.73 -5.21
CA VAL A 362 -45.59 -22.62 -5.97
C VAL A 362 -46.65 -23.60 -5.45
N ASP A 363 -46.24 -24.79 -4.99
CA ASP A 363 -47.14 -25.76 -4.37
C ASP A 363 -47.86 -25.16 -3.16
N GLU A 364 -47.15 -24.47 -2.27
CA GLU A 364 -47.73 -23.85 -1.08
C GLU A 364 -48.65 -22.67 -1.44
N LEU A 365 -48.36 -21.93 -2.52
CA LEU A 365 -49.24 -20.88 -3.02
C LEU A 365 -50.54 -21.45 -3.61
N VAL A 366 -50.47 -22.60 -4.30
CA VAL A 366 -51.66 -23.30 -4.81
C VAL A 366 -52.46 -23.91 -3.66
N ALA A 367 -51.81 -24.52 -2.67
CA ALA A 367 -52.48 -25.04 -1.48
C ALA A 367 -53.22 -23.94 -0.70
N ASN A 368 -52.59 -22.78 -0.51
CA ASN A 368 -53.25 -21.61 0.07
C ASN A 368 -54.40 -21.08 -0.80
N ALA A 369 -54.27 -21.09 -2.13
CA ALA A 369 -55.37 -20.72 -3.00
C ALA A 369 -56.55 -21.71 -2.90
N CYS A 370 -56.31 -23.01 -2.75
CA CYS A 370 -57.38 -23.98 -2.51
C CYS A 370 -58.06 -23.79 -1.14
N ARG A 371 -57.29 -23.51 -0.08
CA ARG A 371 -57.83 -23.33 1.29
C ARG A 371 -58.57 -22.00 1.50
N LEU A 372 -58.12 -20.91 0.87
CA LEU A 372 -58.52 -19.54 1.23
C LEU A 372 -59.30 -18.80 0.13
N SER A 373 -59.50 -19.39 -1.06
CA SER A 373 -60.20 -18.73 -2.17
C SER A 373 -61.71 -18.67 -1.95
N ALA A 374 -62.26 -17.44 -1.92
CA ALA A 374 -63.69 -17.18 -2.10
C ALA A 374 -64.13 -17.15 -3.58
N GLY A 375 -63.19 -17.25 -4.54
CA GLY A 375 -63.47 -17.35 -5.97
C GLY A 375 -63.62 -18.80 -6.44
N ARG A 376 -64.04 -19.02 -7.70
CA ARG A 376 -64.26 -20.37 -8.29
C ARG A 376 -63.10 -20.88 -9.17
N THR A 377 -62.03 -20.11 -9.34
CA THR A 377 -61.01 -20.40 -10.36
C THR A 377 -59.61 -19.98 -9.92
N ILE A 378 -58.67 -20.93 -9.94
CA ILE A 378 -57.24 -20.69 -9.75
C ILE A 378 -56.57 -20.59 -11.12
N ARG A 379 -55.64 -19.64 -11.29
CA ARG A 379 -54.92 -19.45 -12.56
C ARG A 379 -53.41 -19.30 -12.33
N VAL A 380 -52.65 -20.29 -12.75
CA VAL A 380 -51.18 -20.29 -12.69
C VAL A 380 -50.63 -19.83 -14.04
N ARG A 381 -49.82 -18.76 -14.04
CA ARG A 381 -49.29 -18.12 -15.26
C ARG A 381 -47.79 -17.90 -15.20
N GLY A 382 -47.07 -18.36 -16.22
CA GLY A 382 -45.64 -18.09 -16.42
C GLY A 382 -45.42 -16.97 -17.43
N ARG A 383 -44.65 -15.94 -17.07
CA ARG A 383 -44.24 -14.87 -18.01
C ARG A 383 -42.78 -14.50 -17.81
N ALA A 384 -42.03 -14.38 -18.91
CA ALA A 384 -40.70 -13.80 -18.91
C ALA A 384 -40.81 -12.28 -18.78
N GLY A 385 -40.56 -11.75 -17.58
CA GLY A 385 -40.60 -10.32 -17.29
C GLY A 385 -39.29 -9.83 -16.67
N GLY A 386 -38.75 -8.74 -17.22
CA GLY A 386 -37.82 -7.91 -16.47
C GLY A 386 -38.54 -7.25 -15.29
N ILE A 387 -37.81 -6.96 -14.21
CA ILE A 387 -38.35 -6.27 -13.03
C ILE A 387 -38.95 -4.93 -13.50
N PRO A 388 -40.23 -4.61 -13.20
CA PRO A 388 -40.74 -3.26 -13.38
C PRO A 388 -39.90 -2.32 -12.51
N ASP A 389 -39.22 -1.35 -13.15
CA ASP A 389 -38.33 -0.43 -12.45
C ASP A 389 -39.07 0.21 -11.27
N ARG A 390 -38.45 0.20 -10.07
CA ARG A 390 -39.03 0.81 -8.85
C ARG A 390 -38.86 2.35 -8.90
N GLY A 391 -39.21 2.93 -10.04
CA GLY A 391 -39.19 4.36 -10.31
C GLY A 391 -40.32 5.08 -9.57
N ARG A 392 -39.96 5.71 -8.44
CA ARG A 392 -40.76 6.67 -7.64
C ARG A 392 -42.10 6.14 -7.09
N ARG A 393 -42.18 6.08 -5.75
CA ARG A 393 -43.46 6.06 -5.02
C ARG A 393 -44.29 7.33 -5.37
N ARG A 394 -45.17 7.28 -6.37
CA ARG A 394 -46.34 8.17 -6.40
C ARG A 394 -47.32 7.67 -5.35
N ARG A 395 -47.68 8.53 -4.39
CA ARG A 395 -48.78 8.24 -3.44
C ARG A 395 -50.05 7.91 -4.25
N PRO A 396 -50.87 6.93 -3.83
CA PRO A 396 -52.19 6.76 -4.41
C PRO A 396 -53.00 8.05 -4.19
N ARG A 397 -53.58 8.61 -5.25
CA ARG A 397 -54.74 9.51 -5.08
C ARG A 397 -55.92 8.65 -4.64
N PRO A 398 -56.80 9.12 -3.73
CA PRO A 398 -58.02 8.38 -3.40
C PRO A 398 -58.88 8.29 -4.65
N ALA A 399 -59.10 7.06 -5.14
CA ALA A 399 -60.01 6.81 -6.24
C ALA A 399 -61.45 6.83 -5.72
N SER A 400 -62.33 7.55 -6.41
CA SER A 400 -63.76 7.60 -6.11
C SER A 400 -64.41 6.21 -6.29
N ARG A 401 -65.49 5.98 -5.54
CA ARG A 401 -66.27 4.73 -5.55
C ARG A 401 -66.79 4.39 -6.96
N ARG A 402 -66.16 3.42 -7.63
CA ARG A 402 -66.77 2.36 -8.46
C ARG A 402 -65.68 1.44 -9.01
N ALA A 403 -65.50 0.28 -8.37
CA ALA A 403 -64.69 -0.81 -8.89
C ALA A 403 -65.56 -2.08 -8.97
N ALA A 404 -65.58 -2.72 -10.13
CA ALA A 404 -66.20 -4.03 -10.35
C ALA A 404 -65.25 -5.15 -9.89
N PRO A 405 -65.73 -6.36 -9.56
CA PRO A 405 -64.92 -7.41 -8.96
C PRO A 405 -63.93 -8.04 -9.97
N GLY A 406 -62.67 -8.23 -9.57
CA GLY A 406 -61.65 -8.90 -10.37
C GLY A 406 -60.22 -8.65 -9.85
N ASP A 407 -59.64 -9.66 -9.20
CA ASP A 407 -58.36 -9.61 -8.48
C ASP A 407 -57.13 -9.18 -9.31
N ARG A 408 -56.15 -8.57 -8.60
CA ARG A 408 -54.73 -8.59 -9.00
C ARG A 408 -53.79 -8.61 -7.79
N ALA A 409 -53.21 -9.77 -7.49
CA ALA A 409 -51.90 -9.87 -6.83
C ALA A 409 -50.87 -10.34 -7.88
N VAL A 410 -49.72 -9.68 -7.95
CA VAL A 410 -48.64 -10.02 -8.90
C VAL A 410 -47.31 -10.00 -8.15
N LEU A 411 -46.63 -11.14 -8.13
CA LEU A 411 -45.25 -11.27 -7.65
C LEU A 411 -44.31 -11.48 -8.83
N ALA A 412 -43.17 -10.80 -8.84
CA ALA A 412 -42.15 -10.92 -9.89
C ALA A 412 -40.80 -11.27 -9.27
N LEU A 413 -40.14 -12.31 -9.78
CA LEU A 413 -38.81 -12.75 -9.36
C LEU A 413 -37.73 -12.19 -10.31
N PRO A 414 -36.52 -11.87 -9.79
CA PRO A 414 -35.48 -11.23 -10.58
C PRO A 414 -34.77 -12.23 -11.51
N THR A 415 -34.52 -11.83 -12.75
CA THR A 415 -33.62 -12.54 -13.67
C THR A 415 -32.57 -11.58 -14.23
N ARG A 416 -31.32 -12.04 -14.35
CA ARG A 416 -30.23 -11.34 -15.07
C ARG A 416 -29.76 -12.22 -16.23
N PRO A 417 -29.74 -11.70 -17.48
CA PRO A 417 -29.18 -12.44 -18.60
C PRO A 417 -27.65 -12.28 -18.67
N GLU A 418 -26.92 -13.38 -18.58
CA GLU A 418 -25.50 -13.42 -18.98
C GLU A 418 -25.39 -13.66 -20.50
N ARG A 419 -24.58 -12.85 -21.18
CA ARG A 419 -24.34 -12.98 -22.64
C ARG A 419 -23.27 -14.03 -22.91
N ALA A 420 -23.63 -15.12 -23.58
CA ALA A 420 -22.69 -16.15 -24.01
C ALA A 420 -22.07 -15.85 -25.39
N GLY A 421 -20.74 -15.79 -25.43
CA GLY A 421 -19.83 -16.06 -26.57
C GLY A 421 -20.24 -15.70 -28.00
N HIS A 422 -19.68 -14.61 -28.53
CA HIS A 422 -19.57 -14.43 -29.98
C HIS A 422 -18.54 -15.42 -30.58
N ARG A 423 -19.01 -16.38 -31.38
CA ARG A 423 -18.17 -17.06 -32.39
C ARG A 423 -18.08 -16.18 -33.63
N ALA A 424 -16.87 -15.97 -34.15
CA ALA A 424 -16.65 -15.30 -35.42
C ALA A 424 -17.04 -16.19 -36.61
N ARG A 425 -17.61 -15.57 -37.66
CA ARG A 425 -17.62 -16.11 -39.03
C ARG A 425 -17.15 -15.01 -39.98
N ALA A 426 -16.42 -15.41 -41.01
CA ALA A 426 -15.83 -14.54 -42.01
C ALA A 426 -16.70 -14.44 -43.28
N GLY A 427 -16.37 -13.45 -44.10
CA GLY A 427 -16.88 -13.21 -45.45
C GLY A 427 -17.76 -11.97 -45.54
N ASP A 428 -17.55 -11.01 -46.43
CA ASP A 428 -16.53 -10.72 -47.45
C ASP A 428 -16.94 -9.35 -48.07
N ARG A 429 -16.13 -8.79 -48.98
CA ARG A 429 -16.38 -7.63 -49.87
C ARG A 429 -16.03 -6.22 -49.35
N ARG A 430 -14.94 -5.72 -49.95
CA ARG A 430 -14.52 -4.31 -50.17
C ARG A 430 -15.35 -3.68 -51.34
N PRO A 431 -15.12 -2.43 -51.84
CA PRO A 431 -14.10 -1.41 -51.49
C PRO A 431 -14.60 0.05 -51.32
N GLY A 432 -13.68 0.94 -50.92
CA GLY A 432 -13.86 2.41 -50.87
C GLY A 432 -12.78 3.08 -50.02
N ALA A 433 -11.53 3.17 -50.49
CA ALA A 433 -10.95 4.37 -51.12
C ALA A 433 -10.56 5.49 -50.12
N GLY A 434 -9.25 5.61 -49.82
CA GLY A 434 -8.71 6.68 -48.96
C GLY A 434 -7.19 6.56 -48.75
N ARG A 435 -6.41 7.45 -49.37
CA ARG A 435 -4.92 7.54 -49.31
C ARG A 435 -4.50 8.02 -47.89
N ARG A 436 -3.29 7.82 -47.33
CA ARG A 436 -1.88 7.95 -47.83
C ARG A 436 -0.96 7.04 -46.95
N ARG A 437 0.06 6.31 -47.46
CA ARG A 437 1.53 6.64 -47.49
C ARG A 437 2.03 7.42 -46.26
N TRP A 438 3.15 7.12 -45.58
CA TRP A 438 4.48 6.57 -45.96
C TRP A 438 4.79 5.19 -45.29
N CYS A 439 5.63 4.25 -45.74
CA CYS A 439 7.04 4.22 -46.24
C CYS A 439 8.10 4.54 -45.16
N ALA A 440 9.20 3.79 -44.94
CA ALA A 440 9.67 2.46 -45.44
C ALA A 440 10.61 1.82 -44.35
N GLY A 441 10.71 0.49 -44.21
CA GLY A 441 11.79 -0.35 -44.80
C GLY A 441 12.80 -0.77 -43.70
N ALA A 442 13.43 -1.94 -43.63
CA ALA A 442 13.50 -3.18 -44.44
C ALA A 442 13.62 -4.38 -43.44
N ALA A 443 13.19 -5.65 -43.67
CA ALA A 443 13.71 -6.64 -44.64
C ALA A 443 15.25 -6.80 -44.56
N ARG A 444 15.90 -7.98 -44.57
CA ARG A 444 15.55 -9.40 -44.85
C ARG A 444 16.77 -10.30 -44.46
N ASP A 445 16.77 -11.63 -44.38
CA ASP A 445 15.75 -12.71 -44.34
C ASP A 445 16.38 -14.01 -43.73
N ALA A 446 15.55 -15.05 -43.52
CA ALA A 446 15.82 -16.49 -43.72
C ALA A 446 16.98 -17.27 -43.03
N GLY A 447 16.59 -18.33 -42.30
CA GLY A 447 17.46 -19.42 -41.84
C GLY A 447 16.64 -20.58 -41.24
N ARG A 448 16.05 -21.44 -42.07
CA ARG A 448 15.22 -22.58 -41.64
C ARG A 448 16.03 -23.85 -41.38
N ARG A 449 15.40 -24.77 -40.63
CA ARG A 449 15.65 -26.24 -40.48
C ARG A 449 16.65 -26.64 -39.40
N SER A 450 16.53 -27.79 -38.71
CA SER A 450 15.34 -28.58 -38.28
C SER A 450 15.79 -29.78 -37.41
N HIS A 451 14.87 -30.29 -36.58
CA HIS A 451 14.77 -31.68 -36.10
C HIS A 451 15.62 -32.23 -34.93
N ARG A 452 14.87 -32.76 -33.94
CA ARG A 452 15.06 -34.00 -33.14
C ARG A 452 16.27 -34.07 -32.18
N GLY A 453 16.19 -34.59 -30.95
CA GLY A 453 15.04 -35.03 -30.16
C GLY A 453 15.20 -36.43 -29.54
N ARG A 454 15.44 -36.49 -28.21
CA ARG A 454 15.35 -37.67 -27.29
C ARG A 454 16.48 -38.74 -27.39
N PRO A 455 16.62 -39.69 -26.43
CA PRO A 455 16.81 -39.43 -24.98
C PRO A 455 17.79 -40.43 -24.26
N SER A 456 18.03 -40.18 -22.96
CA SER A 456 18.39 -41.09 -21.85
C SER A 456 18.69 -42.61 -22.07
N ARG A 457 19.76 -43.10 -21.42
CA ARG A 457 19.88 -44.49 -20.88
C ARG A 457 20.61 -44.49 -19.53
N CYS A 458 20.36 -45.50 -18.69
CA CYS A 458 20.85 -45.62 -17.31
C CYS A 458 21.76 -46.85 -17.10
N GLY A 459 22.87 -46.65 -16.35
CA GLY A 459 23.60 -47.65 -15.54
C GLY A 459 24.25 -48.86 -16.25
N PRO A 460 24.93 -49.77 -15.50
CA PRO A 460 25.30 -49.71 -14.06
C PRO A 460 26.79 -50.06 -13.76
N GLY A 461 27.18 -50.09 -12.47
CA GLY A 461 28.09 -51.15 -11.96
C GLY A 461 29.55 -50.84 -11.58
N ALA A 462 29.78 -50.67 -10.27
CA ALA A 462 30.89 -51.18 -9.43
C ALA A 462 32.36 -51.32 -9.93
N GLY A 463 33.31 -50.88 -9.08
CA GLY A 463 34.73 -51.28 -9.12
C GLY A 463 35.53 -50.66 -7.95
N LEU A 464 36.15 -51.48 -7.09
CA LEU A 464 36.91 -51.02 -5.92
C LEU A 464 38.42 -50.87 -6.22
N SER A 465 39.09 -49.91 -5.56
CA SER A 465 40.44 -50.13 -5.00
C SER A 465 40.83 -49.09 -3.94
N ARG A 466 41.41 -49.57 -2.83
CA ARG A 466 41.97 -48.81 -1.70
C ARG A 466 43.48 -48.56 -1.90
N THR A 467 44.08 -47.88 -0.90
CA THR A 467 45.53 -47.63 -0.68
C THR A 467 46.08 -46.41 -1.45
N GLY A 468 46.95 -45.56 -0.88
CA GLY A 468 47.50 -45.51 0.49
C GLY A 468 48.06 -44.12 0.87
N ARG A 469 48.17 -43.86 2.17
CA ARG A 469 48.88 -42.73 2.83
C ARG A 469 50.23 -43.28 3.38
N PRO A 470 51.14 -42.51 4.04
CA PRO A 470 51.27 -41.05 4.21
C PRO A 470 52.73 -40.50 4.11
N GLY A 471 52.91 -39.18 4.35
CA GLY A 471 54.18 -38.57 4.82
C GLY A 471 54.90 -37.67 3.80
N GLY A 472 55.49 -36.52 4.17
CA GLY A 472 55.45 -35.83 5.46
C GLY A 472 56.02 -34.39 5.44
N ARG A 473 55.58 -33.60 6.44
CA ARG A 473 56.31 -32.61 7.27
C ARG A 473 57.41 -31.71 6.66
N GLN A 474 57.14 -30.40 6.66
CA GLN A 474 57.82 -29.30 7.41
C GLN A 474 57.14 -27.96 7.04
N GLY A 475 57.01 -26.92 7.87
CA GLY A 475 57.27 -26.76 9.31
C GLY A 475 57.58 -25.29 9.68
N LEU A 476 57.07 -24.82 10.84
CA LEU A 476 57.39 -23.53 11.55
C LEU A 476 56.68 -22.24 11.02
N ARG A 477 56.34 -21.21 11.82
CA ARG A 477 55.94 -21.01 13.26
C ARG A 477 55.42 -19.55 13.38
N SER A 478 54.32 -19.23 14.06
CA SER A 478 54.21 -18.86 15.50
C SER A 478 52.72 -18.86 15.93
N ARG A 479 52.28 -19.44 17.06
CA ARG A 479 52.15 -18.87 18.43
C ARG A 479 51.63 -17.41 18.47
N ASN A 480 50.60 -17.06 19.27
CA ASN A 480 50.39 -17.49 20.67
C ASN A 480 48.93 -17.37 21.21
N GLN A 481 48.46 -18.41 21.95
CA GLN A 481 47.53 -18.43 23.11
C GLN A 481 46.06 -17.91 23.01
N ARG A 482 45.00 -18.75 23.22
CA ARG A 482 44.40 -19.36 24.46
C ARG A 482 43.40 -18.41 25.16
N ARG A 483 42.24 -18.79 25.74
CA ARG A 483 41.57 -20.08 26.12
C ARG A 483 40.03 -19.89 26.15
N ALA A 484 39.25 -20.98 26.26
CA ALA A 484 37.78 -21.01 26.44
C ALA A 484 37.42 -21.87 27.70
N PRO A 485 36.19 -22.42 27.90
CA PRO A 485 34.81 -21.89 27.86
C PRO A 485 34.07 -22.11 29.22
N GLY A 486 32.75 -21.87 29.29
CA GLY A 486 31.92 -22.29 30.43
C GLY A 486 30.43 -22.48 30.10
N CYS A 487 29.88 -23.66 30.43
CA CYS A 487 28.44 -23.96 30.44
C CYS A 487 27.98 -24.23 31.88
N SER A 488 26.75 -23.88 32.22
CA SER A 488 26.04 -24.45 33.38
C SER A 488 24.53 -24.50 33.15
N THR A 489 23.92 -25.58 33.62
CA THR A 489 22.47 -25.88 33.60
C THR A 489 21.97 -25.94 35.05
N THR A 490 20.64 -25.99 35.26
CA THR A 490 19.82 -26.15 36.52
C THR A 490 19.02 -24.87 36.84
N GLY A 491 17.75 -24.88 37.27
CA GLY A 491 16.74 -25.96 37.34
C GLY A 491 15.74 -25.81 38.51
N VAL A 492 14.44 -25.59 38.22
CA VAL A 492 13.24 -25.79 39.09
C VAL A 492 13.12 -24.81 40.31
N VAL A 493 11.97 -24.17 40.64
CA VAL A 493 10.76 -24.60 41.41
C VAL A 493 9.58 -23.61 41.18
N ALA A 494 8.36 -23.94 41.63
CA ALA A 494 7.06 -23.46 41.11
C ALA A 494 6.24 -22.43 41.96
N ALA A 495 5.42 -21.63 41.24
CA ALA A 495 4.00 -21.28 41.50
C ALA A 495 3.58 -20.57 42.84
N PRO A 496 2.27 -20.25 43.07
CA PRO A 496 1.53 -19.14 42.44
C PRO A 496 0.77 -18.24 43.46
N VAL A 497 0.20 -17.10 43.02
CA VAL A 497 -0.83 -16.35 43.79
C VAL A 497 -2.02 -15.96 42.88
N ARG A 498 -3.23 -15.96 43.46
CA ARG A 498 -4.55 -15.82 42.82
C ARG A 498 -5.43 -14.91 43.69
N GLY A 499 -6.21 -14.02 43.08
CA GLY A 499 -7.10 -13.04 43.75
C GLY A 499 -7.44 -11.91 42.77
N LEU A 500 -8.61 -11.76 42.13
CA LEU A 500 -10.01 -11.70 42.63
C LEU A 500 -10.25 -10.54 43.62
N ILE A 501 -10.59 -9.36 43.08
CA ILE A 501 -11.95 -8.80 43.14
C ILE A 501 -12.31 -8.37 41.70
#